data_AF-A0A1V5NSW7-F1
#
_entry.id   AF-A0A1V5NSW7-F1
#
_cell.length_a   1.000
_cell.length_b   1.000
_cell.length_c   1.000
_cell.angle_alpha   90.00
_cell.angle_beta   90.00
_cell.angle_gamma   90.00
#
_symmetry.space_group_name_H-M   'P 1'
#
loop_
_entity.id
_entity.type
_entity.pdbx_description
1 polymer ?
#
loop_
_entity_poly.entity_id
_entity_poly.type
_entity_poly.pdbx_seq_one_letter_code
_entity_poly.pdbx_strand_id
1 'polypeptide(L)'
;MHIAKGADEDIRPVNVGLLFFNKAPETFFPRTWIELVWHKGEAYTEHYFKGPLQKQLRDALSFIQTNIVAEKVIKHPEKAEANRFYNFPYAAIEEALSNAVYHKSYELDAPIEIQVWSDKIEILSYPAAIPPVNKHIMTTSRRIVARQYRNRKIGDFLKELHLTEGRATGFPTIYDAMEKNGSPVPLFDSDDSTYVLVTIPVHQEFNIQAIEESDRASDQVRGLIFNSIDDVVVFTNQVNAQVSDRASDRVNDIIENSIHTKVNDILSFVETWKSREEILLHIGLTKRSKHKIKYIDPLLDIGWIEMKYPDNTTHPEQRYKITESGKRLLVLINK
;
A
#
# COMPACT_ATOMS: atom_id res chain seq x y z
N MET A 1 33.67 19.15 -5.46
CA MET A 1 32.82 17.96 -5.71
C MET A 1 33.56 17.00 -6.64
N HIS A 2 34.01 15.84 -6.17
CA HIS A 2 34.88 14.92 -6.94
C HIS A 2 34.05 13.96 -7.81
N ILE A 3 33.50 14.47 -8.92
CA ILE A 3 32.67 13.71 -9.89
C ILE A 3 33.44 13.16 -11.09
N ALA A 4 34.62 13.68 -11.34
CA ALA A 4 35.52 13.23 -12.39
C ALA A 4 36.97 13.28 -11.88
N LYS A 5 37.85 12.48 -12.49
CA LYS A 5 39.28 12.43 -12.20
C LYS A 5 40.03 12.02 -13.47
N GLY A 6 41.25 12.50 -13.63
CA GLY A 6 42.12 12.19 -14.75
C GLY A 6 43.14 13.31 -14.95
N ALA A 7 43.99 13.15 -15.95
CA ALA A 7 44.75 14.28 -16.49
C ALA A 7 43.80 15.21 -17.26
N ASP A 8 44.21 16.46 -17.52
CA ASP A 8 43.35 17.46 -18.19
C ASP A 8 42.91 16.98 -19.59
N GLU A 9 43.74 16.18 -20.24
CA GLU A 9 43.49 15.56 -21.55
C GLU A 9 42.61 14.29 -21.52
N ASP A 10 42.41 13.63 -20.37
CA ASP A 10 41.58 12.42 -20.21
C ASP A 10 40.82 12.43 -18.88
N ILE A 11 40.04 13.48 -18.67
CA ILE A 11 39.13 13.58 -17.52
C ILE A 11 37.99 12.57 -17.70
N ARG A 12 37.90 11.60 -16.78
CA ARG A 12 36.84 10.59 -16.78
C ARG A 12 35.92 10.71 -15.56
N PRO A 13 34.63 10.41 -15.70
CA PRO A 13 33.73 10.38 -14.56
C PRO A 13 34.16 9.28 -13.60
N VAL A 14 34.07 9.55 -12.29
CA VAL A 14 34.14 8.48 -11.28
C VAL A 14 32.75 7.87 -11.07
N ASN A 15 32.67 6.71 -10.42
CA ASN A 15 31.39 5.98 -10.24
C ASN A 15 30.28 6.87 -9.65
N VAL A 16 30.58 7.67 -8.62
CA VAL A 16 29.57 8.59 -8.05
C VAL A 16 29.11 9.67 -9.04
N GLY A 17 29.99 10.10 -9.96
CA GLY A 17 29.64 11.01 -11.05
C GLY A 17 28.66 10.36 -12.01
N LEU A 18 28.89 9.09 -12.39
CA LEU A 18 27.95 8.35 -13.22
C LEU A 18 26.62 8.10 -12.49
N LEU A 19 26.66 7.68 -11.22
CA LEU A 19 25.47 7.36 -10.43
C LEU A 19 24.52 8.58 -10.24
N PHE A 20 25.05 9.78 -10.07
CA PHE A 20 24.25 10.99 -9.83
C PHE A 20 24.01 11.86 -11.07
N PHE A 21 24.82 11.72 -12.13
CA PHE A 21 24.77 12.65 -13.26
C PHE A 21 24.61 11.97 -14.63
N ASN A 22 24.60 10.64 -14.69
CA ASN A 22 24.20 9.91 -15.89
C ASN A 22 22.68 9.67 -15.90
N LYS A 23 22.03 9.79 -17.06
CA LYS A 23 20.58 9.57 -17.20
C LYS A 23 20.16 8.10 -17.06
N ALA A 24 21.09 7.17 -17.23
CA ALA A 24 20.89 5.73 -17.19
C ALA A 24 22.11 5.03 -16.55
N PRO A 25 22.40 5.27 -15.25
CA PRO A 25 23.54 4.66 -14.56
C PRO A 25 23.47 3.12 -14.54
N GLU A 26 22.27 2.54 -14.69
CA GLU A 26 22.07 1.10 -14.81
C GLU A 26 22.78 0.46 -16.01
N THR A 27 23.18 1.25 -17.01
CA THR A 27 23.99 0.78 -18.15
C THR A 27 25.45 0.50 -17.76
N PHE A 28 25.93 1.11 -16.68
CA PHE A 28 27.28 0.92 -16.14
C PHE A 28 27.28 0.05 -14.88
N PHE A 29 26.21 0.14 -14.09
CA PHE A 29 26.05 -0.55 -12.81
C PHE A 29 24.74 -1.35 -12.84
N PRO A 30 24.78 -2.65 -13.16
CA PRO A 30 23.59 -3.50 -13.22
C PRO A 30 22.72 -3.38 -11.96
N ARG A 31 21.40 -3.44 -12.16
CA ARG A 31 20.39 -3.35 -11.08
C ARG A 31 20.57 -2.15 -10.14
N THR A 32 21.02 -1.03 -10.69
CA THR A 32 21.01 0.27 -10.02
C THR A 32 19.66 0.95 -10.19
N TRP A 33 18.64 0.39 -9.55
CA TRP A 33 17.32 1.00 -9.44
C TRP A 33 16.67 0.65 -8.10
N ILE A 34 15.61 1.38 -7.79
CA ILE A 34 14.66 1.02 -6.72
C ILE A 34 13.46 0.36 -7.40
N GLU A 35 13.06 -0.81 -6.94
CA GLU A 35 11.84 -1.47 -7.37
C GLU A 35 10.84 -1.53 -6.22
N LEU A 36 9.58 -1.26 -6.52
CA LEU A 36 8.49 -1.28 -5.56
C LEU A 36 7.41 -2.22 -6.07
N VAL A 37 7.09 -3.21 -5.24
CA VAL A 37 5.98 -4.15 -5.46
C VAL A 37 4.90 -3.80 -4.45
N TRP A 38 3.73 -3.41 -4.96
CA TRP A 38 2.59 -3.06 -4.15
C TRP A 38 1.53 -4.14 -4.21
N HIS A 39 1.38 -4.88 -3.10
CA HIS A 39 0.42 -5.96 -2.94
C HIS A 39 -0.96 -5.40 -2.55
N LYS A 40 -1.99 -5.83 -3.28
CA LYS A 40 -3.41 -5.52 -3.05
C LYS A 40 -4.19 -6.83 -3.05
N GLY A 41 -4.17 -7.54 -1.93
CA GLY A 41 -4.70 -8.90 -1.84
C GLY A 41 -3.81 -9.88 -2.61
N GLU A 42 -4.38 -10.64 -3.54
CA GLU A 42 -3.64 -11.59 -4.39
C GLU A 42 -2.99 -10.93 -5.63
N ALA A 43 -3.35 -9.68 -5.95
CA ALA A 43 -2.77 -8.93 -7.05
C ALA A 43 -1.60 -8.04 -6.57
N TYR A 44 -0.63 -7.80 -7.45
CA TYR A 44 0.45 -6.86 -7.18
C TYR A 44 0.76 -5.98 -8.40
N THR A 45 1.26 -4.77 -8.14
CA THR A 45 1.75 -3.86 -9.18
C THR A 45 3.22 -3.54 -8.94
N GLU A 46 4.02 -3.55 -10.01
CA GLU A 46 5.45 -3.28 -9.96
C GLU A 46 5.77 -1.88 -10.51
N HIS A 47 6.63 -1.16 -9.80
CA HIS A 47 7.12 0.15 -10.19
C HIS A 47 8.64 0.18 -10.12
N TYR A 48 9.28 0.60 -11.20
CA TYR A 48 10.74 0.68 -11.31
C TYR A 48 11.20 2.12 -11.42
N PHE A 49 12.02 2.57 -10.46
CA PHE A 49 12.58 3.92 -10.42
C PHE A 49 14.04 3.87 -10.88
N LYS A 50 14.28 4.27 -12.14
CA LYS A 50 15.59 4.25 -12.82
C LYS A 50 16.16 5.65 -13.04
N GLY A 51 17.42 5.73 -13.47
CA GLY A 51 18.12 7.00 -13.73
C GLY A 51 19.03 7.46 -12.59
N PRO A 52 19.35 8.76 -12.45
CA PRO A 52 20.22 9.23 -11.37
C PRO A 52 19.69 8.90 -9.97
N LEU A 53 20.56 8.51 -9.02
CA LEU A 53 20.15 8.04 -7.69
C LEU A 53 19.23 9.01 -6.94
N GLN A 54 19.53 10.31 -6.98
CA GLN A 54 18.70 11.35 -6.34
C GLN A 54 17.30 11.47 -6.97
N LYS A 55 17.17 11.16 -8.26
CA LYS A 55 15.88 11.15 -8.95
C LYS A 55 15.11 9.90 -8.57
N GLN A 56 15.75 8.73 -8.61
CA GLN A 56 15.14 7.47 -8.19
C GLN A 56 14.56 7.56 -6.77
N LEU A 57 15.35 8.07 -5.83
CA LEU A 57 14.95 8.24 -4.43
C LEU A 57 13.74 9.18 -4.29
N ARG A 58 13.79 10.36 -4.93
CA ARG A 58 12.68 11.32 -4.90
C ARG A 58 11.40 10.78 -5.52
N ASP A 59 11.52 10.12 -6.66
CA ASP A 59 10.36 9.57 -7.37
C ASP A 59 9.71 8.44 -6.55
N ALA A 60 10.52 7.55 -5.95
CA ALA A 60 10.03 6.48 -5.08
C ALA A 60 9.33 7.03 -3.84
N LEU A 61 9.96 7.99 -3.14
CA LEU A 61 9.36 8.63 -1.96
C LEU A 61 8.08 9.39 -2.31
N SER A 62 8.07 10.14 -3.41
CA SER A 62 6.88 10.84 -3.90
C SER A 62 5.75 9.86 -4.24
N PHE A 63 6.07 8.72 -4.84
CA PHE A 63 5.09 7.68 -5.15
C PHE A 63 4.48 7.11 -3.88
N ILE A 64 5.29 6.75 -2.89
CA ILE A 64 4.83 6.20 -1.61
C ILE A 64 3.98 7.24 -0.86
N GLN A 65 4.43 8.49 -0.77
CA GLN A 65 3.71 9.57 -0.11
C GLN A 65 2.34 9.83 -0.72
N THR A 66 2.23 9.72 -2.06
CA THR A 66 1.01 10.07 -2.80
C THR A 66 0.01 8.92 -2.85
N ASN A 67 0.48 7.68 -3.00
CA ASN A 67 -0.39 6.54 -3.32
C ASN A 67 -0.59 5.57 -2.14
N ILE A 68 0.33 5.56 -1.17
CA ILE A 68 0.39 4.54 -0.12
C ILE A 68 0.15 5.16 1.25
N VAL A 69 0.76 6.32 1.53
CA VAL A 69 0.59 7.01 2.82
C VAL A 69 -0.79 7.65 2.88
N ALA A 70 -1.57 7.31 3.91
CA ALA A 70 -2.89 7.84 4.17
C ALA A 70 -2.98 8.41 5.59
N GLU A 71 -3.62 9.58 5.75
CA GLU A 71 -3.93 10.20 7.04
C GLU A 71 -5.28 9.67 7.56
N LYS A 72 -5.37 9.34 8.85
CA LYS A 72 -6.62 9.09 9.56
C LYS A 72 -6.77 10.10 10.69
N VAL A 73 -8.00 10.60 10.85
CA VAL A 73 -8.35 11.61 11.86
C VAL A 73 -9.49 11.08 12.73
N ILE A 74 -9.21 10.86 14.01
CA ILE A 74 -10.20 10.41 15.00
C ILE A 74 -10.58 11.59 15.89
N LYS A 75 -11.89 11.88 15.97
CA LYS A 75 -12.44 12.89 16.89
C LYS A 75 -13.01 12.19 18.11
N HIS A 76 -12.57 12.60 19.29
CA HIS A 76 -13.16 12.12 20.54
C HIS A 76 -14.23 13.10 21.03
N PRO A 77 -15.45 12.65 21.40
CA PRO A 77 -16.51 13.54 21.89
C PRO A 77 -16.10 14.37 23.12
N GLU A 78 -15.15 13.86 23.90
CA GLU A 78 -14.70 14.43 25.17
C GLU A 78 -13.46 15.33 25.06
N LYS A 79 -12.86 15.45 23.86
CA LYS A 79 -11.67 16.29 23.63
C LYS A 79 -11.88 17.20 22.43
N ALA A 80 -11.52 18.46 22.58
CA ALA A 80 -11.59 19.44 21.49
C ALA A 80 -10.60 19.11 20.34
N GLU A 81 -9.49 18.44 20.66
CA GLU A 81 -8.44 18.08 19.71
C GLU A 81 -8.72 16.73 19.05
N ALA A 82 -8.50 16.66 17.72
CA ALA A 82 -8.61 15.43 16.95
C ALA A 82 -7.24 14.74 16.85
N ASN A 83 -7.20 13.43 17.10
CA ASN A 83 -6.00 12.62 16.92
C ASN A 83 -5.77 12.39 15.42
N ARG A 84 -4.59 12.76 14.93
CA ARG A 84 -4.18 12.60 13.53
C ARG A 84 -2.94 11.72 13.47
N PHE A 85 -3.01 10.67 12.66
CA PHE A 85 -1.89 9.75 12.45
C PHE A 85 -1.96 9.16 11.05
N TYR A 86 -0.83 8.64 10.59
CA TYR A 86 -0.70 8.04 9.26
C TYR A 86 -0.65 6.51 9.35
N ASN A 87 -1.02 5.80 8.29
CA ASN A 87 -0.86 4.35 8.21
C ASN A 87 0.62 3.94 8.32
N PHE A 88 1.49 4.68 7.64
CA PHE A 88 2.94 4.55 7.73
C PHE A 88 3.57 5.96 7.88
N PRO A 89 4.40 6.21 8.90
CA PRO A 89 5.05 7.51 9.06
C PRO A 89 6.01 7.79 7.92
N TYR A 90 5.76 8.84 7.13
CA TYR A 90 6.60 9.19 5.98
C TYR A 90 8.09 9.37 6.36
N ALA A 91 8.38 10.01 7.49
CA ALA A 91 9.75 10.22 7.97
C ALA A 91 10.51 8.90 8.24
N ALA A 92 9.81 7.85 8.69
CA ALA A 92 10.41 6.53 8.88
C ALA A 92 10.77 5.88 7.53
N ILE A 93 9.88 5.99 6.54
CA ILE A 93 10.09 5.48 5.18
C ILE A 93 11.24 6.24 4.49
N GLU A 94 11.22 7.57 4.57
CA GLU A 94 12.25 8.44 4.00
C GLU A 94 13.64 8.09 4.52
N GLU A 95 13.78 7.92 5.83
CA GLU A 95 15.05 7.59 6.45
C GLU A 95 15.49 6.14 6.10
N ALA A 96 14.56 5.17 6.13
CA ALA A 96 14.88 3.78 5.79
C ALA A 96 15.32 3.62 4.32
N LEU A 97 14.60 4.25 3.39
CA LEU A 97 14.92 4.18 1.96
C LEU A 97 16.20 4.96 1.63
N SER A 98 16.41 6.13 2.24
CA SER A 98 17.66 6.89 2.07
C SER A 98 18.86 6.11 2.59
N ASN A 99 18.73 5.40 3.71
CA ASN A 99 19.77 4.52 4.23
C ASN A 99 20.01 3.32 3.30
N ALA A 100 18.98 2.74 2.70
CA ALA A 100 19.14 1.70 1.70
C ALA A 100 19.97 2.20 0.50
N VAL A 101 19.67 3.38 -0.06
CA VAL A 101 20.44 4.00 -1.16
C VAL A 101 21.88 4.29 -0.76
N TYR A 102 22.10 4.76 0.46
CA TYR A 102 23.44 5.07 0.97
C TYR A 102 24.28 3.78 1.17
N HIS A 103 23.69 2.72 1.72
CA HIS A 103 24.42 1.52 2.11
C HIS A 103 24.46 0.41 1.05
N LYS A 104 23.63 0.49 -0.01
CA LYS A 104 23.62 -0.47 -1.13
C LYS A 104 25.01 -0.68 -1.72
N SER A 105 25.41 -1.91 -1.99
CA SER A 105 26.51 -2.16 -2.92
C SER A 105 26.03 -2.00 -4.35
N TYR A 106 26.60 -1.02 -5.06
CA TYR A 106 26.38 -0.82 -6.49
C TYR A 106 27.24 -1.74 -7.37
N GLU A 107 28.00 -2.65 -6.75
CA GLU A 107 28.73 -3.73 -7.43
C GLU A 107 27.91 -5.02 -7.48
N LEU A 108 26.91 -5.17 -6.62
CA LEU A 108 26.02 -6.33 -6.59
C LEU A 108 24.86 -6.12 -7.55
N ASP A 109 24.53 -7.18 -8.29
CA ASP A 109 23.39 -7.25 -9.22
C ASP A 109 22.07 -7.49 -8.46
N ALA A 110 21.79 -6.62 -7.49
CA ALA A 110 20.58 -6.63 -6.69
C ALA A 110 20.07 -5.20 -6.54
N PRO A 111 18.78 -4.94 -6.81
CA PRO A 111 18.18 -3.62 -6.63
C PRO A 111 17.88 -3.37 -5.15
N ILE A 112 17.36 -2.17 -4.84
CA ILE A 112 16.66 -1.95 -3.57
C ILE A 112 15.21 -2.35 -3.82
N GLU A 113 14.69 -3.28 -3.03
CA GLU A 113 13.33 -3.80 -3.19
C GLU A 113 12.44 -3.25 -2.07
N ILE A 114 11.31 -2.66 -2.47
CA ILE A 114 10.29 -2.18 -1.55
C ILE A 114 9.06 -3.06 -1.75
N GLN A 115 8.68 -3.79 -0.72
CA GLN A 115 7.48 -4.60 -0.71
C GLN A 115 6.43 -3.93 0.17
N VAL A 116 5.27 -3.63 -0.39
CA VAL A 116 4.19 -2.94 0.33
C VAL A 116 3.02 -3.89 0.47
N TRP A 117 2.74 -4.31 1.70
CA TRP A 117 1.54 -5.05 2.07
C TRP A 117 0.56 -4.16 2.82
N SER A 118 -0.63 -4.68 3.10
CA SER A 118 -1.65 -3.97 3.87
C SER A 118 -1.22 -3.67 5.31
N ASP A 119 -0.37 -4.52 5.89
CA ASP A 119 0.03 -4.48 7.29
C ASP A 119 1.45 -3.98 7.53
N LYS A 120 2.29 -3.88 6.48
CA LYS A 120 3.69 -3.46 6.60
C LYS A 120 4.29 -3.00 5.27
N ILE A 121 5.37 -2.24 5.37
CA ILE A 121 6.30 -1.97 4.26
C ILE A 121 7.64 -2.63 4.61
N GLU A 122 8.21 -3.39 3.69
CA GLU A 122 9.58 -3.89 3.81
C GLU A 122 10.49 -3.24 2.77
N ILE A 123 11.68 -2.84 3.22
CA ILE A 123 12.75 -2.29 2.37
C ILE A 123 13.94 -3.23 2.51
N LEU A 124 14.22 -3.98 1.44
CA LEU A 124 15.32 -4.91 1.33
C LEU A 124 16.46 -4.27 0.54
N SER A 125 17.67 -4.37 1.08
CA SER A 125 18.88 -3.88 0.43
C SER A 125 20.06 -4.79 0.68
N TYR A 126 20.97 -4.82 -0.29
CA TYR A 126 22.18 -5.63 -0.26
C TYR A 126 23.43 -4.73 -0.29
N PRO A 127 24.49 -5.06 0.45
CA PRO A 127 24.70 -6.26 1.25
C PRO A 127 24.30 -6.04 2.72
N ALA A 128 24.65 -6.99 3.59
CA ALA A 128 24.56 -6.82 5.04
C ALA A 128 25.34 -5.58 5.54
N ALA A 129 24.96 -5.13 6.73
CA ALA A 129 25.57 -3.98 7.40
C ALA A 129 27.08 -4.18 7.60
N ILE A 130 27.84 -3.08 7.55
CA ILE A 130 29.29 -3.16 7.74
C ILE A 130 29.58 -3.31 9.25
N PRO A 131 30.47 -4.24 9.65
CA PRO A 131 30.92 -4.34 11.03
C PRO A 131 31.38 -2.99 11.61
N PRO A 132 31.11 -2.72 12.90
CA PRO A 132 30.65 -3.67 13.91
C PRO A 132 29.12 -3.75 14.03
N VAL A 133 28.37 -3.19 13.07
CA VAL A 133 26.92 -3.38 13.04
C VAL A 133 26.63 -4.82 12.63
N ASN A 134 26.02 -5.58 13.55
CA ASN A 134 25.58 -6.95 13.33
C ASN A 134 24.09 -7.08 13.67
N LYS A 135 23.49 -8.24 13.37
CA LYS A 135 22.09 -8.58 13.59
C LYS A 135 21.65 -8.21 15.00
N HIS A 136 22.41 -8.60 16.01
CA HIS A 136 22.11 -8.30 17.41
C HIS A 136 22.03 -6.79 17.68
N ILE A 137 23.00 -6.01 17.18
CA ILE A 137 22.98 -4.55 17.36
C ILE A 137 21.81 -3.92 16.61
N MET A 138 21.50 -4.40 15.41
CA MET A 138 20.36 -3.91 14.61
C MET A 138 19.00 -4.22 15.26
N THR A 139 18.84 -5.40 15.87
CA THR A 139 17.59 -5.80 16.51
C THR A 139 17.39 -5.20 17.89
N THR A 140 18.47 -4.93 18.62
CA THR A 140 18.41 -4.59 20.06
C THR A 140 18.69 -3.11 20.33
N SER A 141 19.39 -2.40 19.43
CA SER A 141 19.85 -1.03 19.69
C SER A 141 19.05 0.01 18.93
N ARG A 142 18.33 0.87 19.65
CA ARG A 142 17.70 2.07 19.06
C ARG A 142 18.73 3.09 18.53
N ARG A 143 19.98 2.99 18.97
CA ARG A 143 21.09 3.86 18.54
C ARG A 143 22.34 3.05 18.29
N ILE A 144 22.91 3.21 17.10
CA ILE A 144 24.15 2.57 16.70
C ILE A 144 25.27 3.62 16.69
N VAL A 145 26.32 3.42 17.49
CA VAL A 145 27.41 4.39 17.67
C VAL A 145 28.52 4.21 16.64
N ALA A 146 28.66 3.01 16.05
CA ALA A 146 29.75 2.66 15.16
C ALA A 146 29.50 3.04 13.69
N ARG A 147 30.57 3.46 13.00
CA ARG A 147 30.51 4.48 11.94
C ARG A 147 31.24 4.08 10.67
N GLN A 148 30.74 3.07 9.96
CA GLN A 148 31.22 2.82 8.60
C GLN A 148 30.07 2.87 7.61
N TYR A 149 30.11 3.91 6.77
CA TYR A 149 29.23 4.05 5.61
C TYR A 149 29.95 3.47 4.40
N ARG A 150 29.28 2.58 3.66
CA ARG A 150 29.85 1.95 2.46
C ARG A 150 30.20 2.99 1.41
N ASN A 151 29.23 3.86 1.11
CA ASN A 151 29.35 4.83 0.03
C ASN A 151 29.41 6.26 0.55
N ARG A 152 30.46 6.61 1.31
CA ARG A 152 30.59 7.95 1.92
C ARG A 152 30.31 9.11 0.95
N LYS A 153 30.80 9.01 -0.29
CA LYS A 153 30.54 10.02 -1.34
C LYS A 153 29.05 10.14 -1.67
N ILE A 154 28.35 9.01 -1.86
CA ILE A 154 26.89 9.00 -2.12
C ILE A 154 26.17 9.68 -0.97
N GLY A 155 26.53 9.36 0.27
CA GLY A 155 25.97 10.02 1.45
C GLY A 155 26.20 11.53 1.49
N ASP A 156 27.42 11.98 1.20
CA ASP A 156 27.74 13.41 1.15
C ASP A 156 26.88 14.12 0.09
N PHE A 157 26.66 13.50 -1.08
CA PHE A 157 25.75 14.02 -2.10
C PHE A 157 24.30 14.09 -1.63
N LEU A 158 23.77 13.02 -1.03
CA LEU A 158 22.39 13.03 -0.53
C LEU A 158 22.19 14.08 0.57
N LYS A 159 23.22 14.34 1.39
CA LYS A 159 23.21 15.42 2.39
C LYS A 159 23.18 16.80 1.75
N GLU A 160 24.05 17.06 0.77
CA GLU A 160 24.06 18.33 0.03
C GLU A 160 22.73 18.59 -0.70
N LEU A 161 22.04 17.53 -1.13
CA LEU A 161 20.73 17.60 -1.77
C LEU A 161 19.56 17.68 -0.78
N HIS A 162 19.83 17.75 0.53
CA HIS A 162 18.84 17.75 1.61
C HIS A 162 17.88 16.53 1.56
N LEU A 163 18.38 15.39 1.09
CA LEU A 163 17.65 14.12 1.04
C LEU A 163 17.96 13.19 2.23
N THR A 164 19.00 13.51 3.00
CA THR A 164 19.30 12.85 4.28
C THR A 164 20.13 13.79 5.14
N GLU A 165 20.01 13.70 6.47
CA GLU A 165 20.86 14.49 7.37
C GLU A 165 22.23 13.86 7.58
N GLY A 166 22.35 12.53 7.39
CA GLY A 166 23.60 11.77 7.47
C GLY A 166 24.42 11.97 8.75
N ARG A 167 23.74 12.14 9.89
CA ARG A 167 24.33 12.35 11.23
C ARG A 167 24.23 11.12 12.16
N ALA A 168 24.10 9.91 11.60
CA ALA A 168 23.84 8.68 12.37
C ALA A 168 22.56 8.78 13.23
N THR A 169 21.60 9.58 12.76
CA THR A 169 20.26 9.72 13.32
C THR A 169 19.31 8.68 12.75
N GLY A 170 19.72 7.84 11.78
CA GLY A 170 18.76 7.05 11.01
C GLY A 170 17.88 6.11 11.82
N PHE A 171 18.49 5.25 12.66
CA PHE A 171 17.71 4.40 13.57
C PHE A 171 16.85 5.23 14.55
N PRO A 172 17.41 6.20 15.29
CA PRO A 172 16.61 7.10 16.14
C PRO A 172 15.45 7.79 15.41
N THR A 173 15.67 8.36 14.23
CA THR A 173 14.65 9.04 13.42
C THR A 173 13.50 8.10 13.06
N ILE A 174 13.80 6.86 12.67
CA ILE A 174 12.78 5.86 12.39
C ILE A 174 12.00 5.55 13.68
N TYR A 175 12.68 5.24 14.79
CA TYR A 175 12.00 4.96 16.06
C TYR A 175 11.15 6.14 16.55
N ASP A 176 11.69 7.36 16.51
CA ASP A 176 11.03 8.59 16.94
C ASP A 176 9.82 8.91 16.05
N ALA A 177 9.91 8.69 14.74
CA ALA A 177 8.79 8.86 13.82
C ALA A 177 7.67 7.85 14.07
N MET A 178 8.02 6.59 14.34
CA MET A 178 7.05 5.54 14.68
C MET A 178 6.36 5.84 16.01
N GLU A 179 7.15 6.22 17.03
CA GLU A 179 6.65 6.56 18.38
C GLU A 179 5.76 7.81 18.35
N LYS A 180 6.17 8.87 17.67
CA LYS A 180 5.38 10.09 17.51
C LYS A 180 4.05 9.85 16.77
N ASN A 181 4.05 8.92 15.82
CA ASN A 181 2.83 8.55 15.10
C ASN A 181 1.95 7.58 15.89
N GLY A 182 2.43 6.94 16.97
CA GLY A 182 1.71 5.89 17.69
C GLY A 182 1.75 4.51 17.03
N SER A 183 2.68 4.29 16.10
CA SER A 183 2.81 3.04 15.34
C SER A 183 3.63 1.97 16.09
N PRO A 184 3.45 0.68 15.78
CA PRO A 184 4.30 -0.38 16.34
C PRO A 184 5.78 -0.14 16.01
N VAL A 185 6.67 -0.70 16.82
CA VAL A 185 8.12 -0.52 16.60
C VAL A 185 8.57 -1.12 15.26
N PRO A 186 9.50 -0.46 14.54
CA PRO A 186 10.06 -0.99 13.31
C PRO A 186 10.92 -2.23 13.61
N LEU A 187 11.00 -3.16 12.65
CA LEU A 187 11.85 -4.34 12.73
C LEU A 187 13.04 -4.19 11.79
N PHE A 188 14.19 -4.67 12.25
CA PHE A 188 15.41 -4.71 11.46
C PHE A 188 15.91 -6.14 11.45
N ASP A 189 16.03 -6.75 10.28
CA ASP A 189 16.59 -8.08 10.11
C ASP A 189 17.79 -8.06 9.17
N SER A 190 18.73 -8.94 9.46
CA SER A 190 19.94 -9.18 8.69
C SER A 190 20.43 -10.58 9.03
N ASP A 191 21.09 -11.22 8.08
CA ASP A 191 21.80 -12.49 8.26
C ASP A 191 23.31 -12.28 8.43
N ASP A 192 23.73 -11.07 8.82
CA ASP A 192 25.11 -10.62 9.01
C ASP A 192 26.02 -10.70 7.77
N SER A 193 25.53 -11.26 6.67
CA SER A 193 26.36 -11.69 5.55
C SER A 193 25.84 -11.25 4.19
N THR A 194 24.53 -11.21 3.99
CA THR A 194 23.93 -10.96 2.67
C THR A 194 23.02 -9.75 2.62
N TYR A 195 22.11 -9.52 3.56
CA TYR A 195 21.10 -8.45 3.40
C TYR A 195 20.85 -7.60 4.64
N VAL A 196 20.18 -6.46 4.41
CA VAL A 196 19.49 -5.67 5.42
C VAL A 196 18.03 -5.52 5.01
N LEU A 197 17.12 -5.89 5.90
CA LEU A 197 15.67 -5.78 5.76
C LEU A 197 15.14 -4.85 6.85
N VAL A 198 14.43 -3.81 6.44
CA VAL A 198 13.72 -2.90 7.36
C VAL A 198 12.22 -3.10 7.17
N THR A 199 11.51 -3.47 8.23
CA THR A 199 10.05 -3.61 8.22
C THR A 199 9.42 -2.46 9.01
N ILE A 200 8.58 -1.68 8.34
CA ILE A 200 7.78 -0.60 8.92
C ILE A 200 6.33 -1.11 9.02
N PRO A 201 5.87 -1.52 10.22
CA PRO A 201 4.51 -1.98 10.41
C PRO A 201 3.49 -0.85 10.28
N VAL A 202 2.28 -1.19 9.87
CA VAL A 202 1.16 -0.26 9.79
C VAL A 202 0.74 0.18 11.19
N HIS A 203 0.29 1.43 11.32
CA HIS A 203 -0.28 1.92 12.56
C HIS A 203 -1.47 1.04 12.99
N GLN A 204 -1.51 0.66 14.28
CA GLN A 204 -2.53 -0.27 14.77
C GLN A 204 -3.94 0.25 14.52
N GLU A 205 -4.24 1.54 14.68
CA GLU A 205 -5.55 2.11 14.34
C GLU A 205 -5.96 2.04 12.86
N PHE A 206 -5.02 1.76 11.94
CA PHE A 206 -5.34 1.36 10.56
C PHE A 206 -5.61 -0.14 10.46
N ASN A 207 -5.08 -0.91 11.40
CA ASN A 207 -5.35 -2.33 11.62
C ASN A 207 -6.53 -2.59 12.59
N ILE A 208 -7.03 -1.60 13.35
CA ILE A 208 -8.03 -1.79 14.43
C ILE A 208 -9.46 -1.77 13.89
N GLN A 209 -9.71 -1.41 12.64
CA GLN A 209 -10.91 -1.95 11.96
C GLN A 209 -10.82 -3.48 11.74
N ALA A 210 -9.67 -4.12 12.01
CA ALA A 210 -9.51 -5.56 12.11
C ALA A 210 -9.30 -6.08 13.56
N ILE A 211 -9.31 -5.22 14.61
CA ILE A 211 -9.06 -5.63 16.03
C ILE A 211 -10.10 -5.08 17.03
N GLU A 212 -10.83 -3.99 16.75
CA GLU A 212 -11.96 -3.57 17.61
C GLU A 212 -13.18 -4.52 17.53
N GLU A 213 -13.22 -5.42 16.54
CA GLU A 213 -14.12 -6.59 16.51
C GLU A 213 -13.50 -7.86 17.14
N SER A 214 -12.24 -7.81 17.63
CA SER A 214 -11.49 -9.01 18.00
C SER A 214 -11.30 -9.26 19.51
N ASP A 215 -11.85 -8.46 20.43
CA ASP A 215 -11.57 -8.64 21.86
C ASP A 215 -12.80 -8.62 22.80
N ARG A 216 -13.84 -9.36 22.40
CA ARG A 216 -14.69 -10.09 23.37
C ARG A 216 -14.75 -11.57 23.03
N ALA A 217 -13.63 -12.23 23.34
CA ALA A 217 -13.43 -13.65 23.64
C ALA A 217 -14.64 -14.59 23.39
N SER A 218 -14.55 -15.45 22.39
CA SER A 218 -13.86 -16.74 22.50
C SER A 218 -14.40 -17.71 21.45
N ASP A 219 -13.44 -18.28 20.74
CA ASP A 219 -13.48 -19.51 19.96
C ASP A 219 -14.45 -19.68 18.78
N GLN A 220 -13.79 -19.89 17.63
CA GLN A 220 -14.27 -20.51 16.40
C GLN A 220 -15.08 -19.60 15.47
N VAL A 221 -14.37 -18.89 14.59
CA VAL A 221 -14.46 -18.96 13.11
C VAL A 221 -13.67 -17.77 12.54
N ARG A 222 -12.54 -18.04 11.87
CA ARG A 222 -11.78 -17.03 11.10
C ARG A 222 -12.64 -16.55 9.93
N GLY A 223 -13.05 -15.29 9.96
CA GLY A 223 -13.85 -14.64 8.91
C GLY A 223 -13.07 -14.49 7.61
N LEU A 224 -13.71 -14.84 6.50
CA LEU A 224 -13.18 -14.68 5.15
C LEU A 224 -13.49 -13.26 4.65
N ILE A 225 -12.49 -12.56 4.12
CA ILE A 225 -12.60 -11.22 3.53
C ILE A 225 -12.46 -11.38 2.01
N PHE A 226 -13.44 -10.89 1.23
CA PHE A 226 -13.40 -10.91 -0.24
C PHE A 226 -12.97 -9.55 -0.77
N ASN A 227 -11.81 -9.49 -1.40
CA ASN A 227 -11.17 -8.29 -1.94
C ASN A 227 -11.45 -8.11 -3.44
N SER A 228 -12.06 -9.10 -4.10
CA SER A 228 -12.43 -9.05 -5.51
C SER A 228 -13.72 -9.85 -5.82
N ILE A 229 -14.32 -9.59 -7.00
CA ILE A 229 -15.46 -10.39 -7.50
C ILE A 229 -15.05 -11.85 -7.71
N ASP A 230 -13.80 -12.10 -8.10
CA ASP A 230 -13.26 -13.45 -8.24
C ASP A 230 -13.15 -14.16 -6.89
N ASP A 231 -12.86 -13.44 -5.80
CA ASP A 231 -12.83 -14.01 -4.45
C ASP A 231 -14.24 -14.45 -4.02
N VAL A 232 -15.26 -13.71 -4.42
CA VAL A 232 -16.68 -14.07 -4.24
C VAL A 232 -17.06 -15.27 -5.11
N VAL A 233 -16.55 -15.37 -6.34
CA VAL A 233 -16.79 -16.51 -7.25
C VAL A 233 -16.09 -17.79 -6.76
N VAL A 234 -14.88 -17.67 -6.23
CA VAL A 234 -14.11 -18.78 -5.64
C VAL A 234 -14.79 -19.28 -4.37
N PHE A 235 -15.22 -18.37 -3.50
CA PHE A 235 -15.98 -18.72 -2.29
C PHE A 235 -17.31 -19.39 -2.62
N THR A 236 -18.09 -18.84 -3.55
CA THR A 236 -19.38 -19.43 -3.94
C THR A 236 -19.24 -20.80 -4.59
N ASN A 237 -18.14 -21.07 -5.31
CA ASN A 237 -17.84 -22.40 -5.84
C ASN A 237 -17.40 -23.39 -4.74
N GLN A 238 -16.74 -22.93 -3.68
CA GLN A 238 -16.32 -23.76 -2.54
C GLN A 238 -17.49 -24.16 -1.63
N VAL A 239 -18.49 -23.29 -1.46
CA VAL A 239 -19.66 -23.53 -0.58
C VAL A 239 -20.61 -24.60 -1.16
N ASN A 240 -20.57 -24.89 -2.46
CA ASN A 240 -21.42 -25.92 -3.08
C ASN A 240 -21.07 -27.37 -2.66
N ALA A 241 -19.93 -27.60 -2.00
CA ALA A 241 -19.50 -28.94 -1.58
C ALA A 241 -19.95 -29.33 -0.16
N GLN A 242 -20.37 -28.40 0.68
CA GLN A 242 -20.62 -28.68 2.10
C GLN A 242 -21.81 -27.89 2.64
N VAL A 243 -23.00 -28.50 2.52
CA VAL A 243 -24.22 -28.04 3.18
C VAL A 243 -24.11 -28.27 4.68
N SER A 244 -24.33 -27.22 5.49
CA SER A 244 -24.74 -27.31 6.89
C SER A 244 -25.40 -25.99 7.30
N ASP A 245 -26.62 -26.11 7.85
CA ASP A 245 -27.68 -25.12 8.11
C ASP A 245 -27.34 -23.95 9.07
N ARG A 246 -26.10 -23.44 9.08
CA ARG A 246 -25.70 -22.28 9.92
C ARG A 246 -25.11 -21.11 9.14
N ALA A 247 -24.90 -21.29 7.83
CA ALA A 247 -24.36 -20.27 6.95
C ALA A 247 -25.43 -19.26 6.48
N SER A 248 -26.70 -19.66 6.42
CA SER A 248 -27.81 -18.79 6.01
C SER A 248 -28.00 -17.61 6.97
N ASP A 249 -27.94 -17.83 8.29
CA ASP A 249 -28.19 -16.77 9.27
C ASP A 249 -27.08 -15.70 9.30
N ARG A 250 -25.82 -16.09 9.01
CA ARG A 250 -24.66 -15.16 9.02
C ARG A 250 -24.52 -14.32 7.76
N VAL A 251 -25.00 -14.83 6.63
CA VAL A 251 -25.05 -14.05 5.40
C VAL A 251 -26.04 -12.91 5.58
N ASN A 252 -27.21 -13.16 6.18
CA ASN A 252 -28.21 -12.14 6.51
C ASN A 252 -27.65 -11.00 7.41
N ASP A 253 -26.85 -11.33 8.43
CA ASP A 253 -26.28 -10.30 9.33
C ASP A 253 -25.23 -9.38 8.66
N ILE A 254 -24.42 -9.90 7.73
CA ILE A 254 -23.44 -9.11 6.96
C ILE A 254 -24.14 -8.14 6.01
N ILE A 255 -25.29 -8.57 5.50
CA ILE A 255 -26.12 -7.79 4.61
C ILE A 255 -26.88 -6.72 5.39
N GLU A 256 -27.39 -7.03 6.58
CA GLU A 256 -28.23 -6.10 7.36
C GLU A 256 -27.48 -4.86 7.87
N ASN A 257 -26.16 -4.90 8.05
CA ASN A 257 -25.44 -3.78 8.69
C ASN A 257 -24.49 -2.97 7.79
N SER A 258 -24.29 -3.36 6.53
CA SER A 258 -23.40 -2.63 5.60
C SER A 258 -24.01 -2.34 4.22
N ILE A 259 -25.18 -2.90 3.92
CA ILE A 259 -25.86 -2.76 2.63
C ILE A 259 -27.23 -2.14 2.90
N HIS A 260 -27.40 -0.86 2.57
CA HIS A 260 -28.70 -0.19 2.66
C HIS A 260 -29.80 -1.10 2.08
N THR A 261 -30.96 -1.21 2.75
CA THR A 261 -32.20 -1.84 2.21
C THR A 261 -32.43 -1.55 0.73
N LYS A 262 -32.07 -0.33 0.31
CA LYS A 262 -32.10 0.15 -1.08
C LYS A 262 -31.28 -0.69 -2.08
N VAL A 263 -30.19 -1.34 -1.72
CA VAL A 263 -29.39 -2.16 -2.65
C VAL A 263 -30.09 -3.47 -2.95
N ASN A 264 -30.67 -4.14 -1.95
CA ASN A 264 -31.53 -5.30 -2.18
C ASN A 264 -32.74 -4.88 -3.05
N ASP A 265 -33.37 -3.75 -2.73
CA ASP A 265 -34.47 -3.19 -3.52
C ASP A 265 -34.03 -2.89 -4.97
N ILE A 266 -32.83 -2.35 -5.19
CA ILE A 266 -32.31 -2.08 -6.54
C ILE A 266 -32.07 -3.40 -7.29
N LEU A 267 -31.35 -4.35 -6.68
CA LEU A 267 -30.96 -5.60 -7.34
C LEU A 267 -32.18 -6.45 -7.70
N SER A 268 -33.15 -6.58 -6.80
CA SER A 268 -34.43 -7.24 -7.10
C SER A 268 -35.22 -6.51 -8.20
N PHE A 269 -35.22 -5.17 -8.20
CA PHE A 269 -35.97 -4.40 -9.20
C PHE A 269 -35.33 -4.42 -10.60
N VAL A 270 -34.02 -4.55 -10.70
CA VAL A 270 -33.26 -4.57 -11.96
C VAL A 270 -33.04 -5.98 -12.53
N GLU A 271 -33.84 -6.98 -12.14
CA GLU A 271 -33.89 -8.29 -12.83
C GLU A 271 -34.18 -8.16 -14.34
N THR A 272 -34.88 -7.09 -14.71
CA THR A 272 -35.12 -6.66 -16.09
C THR A 272 -34.48 -5.30 -16.34
N TRP A 273 -34.34 -4.90 -17.61
CA TRP A 273 -33.78 -3.59 -17.96
C TRP A 273 -34.63 -2.44 -17.42
N LYS A 274 -34.08 -1.63 -16.51
CA LYS A 274 -34.72 -0.43 -15.93
C LYS A 274 -33.93 0.83 -16.19
N SER A 275 -34.60 1.96 -16.34
CA SER A 275 -33.95 3.26 -16.44
C SER A 275 -33.47 3.73 -15.07
N ARG A 276 -32.50 4.67 -15.04
CA ARG A 276 -32.07 5.32 -13.79
C ARG A 276 -33.25 5.92 -13.03
N GLU A 277 -34.25 6.42 -13.74
CA GLU A 277 -35.38 7.12 -13.14
C GLU A 277 -36.32 6.15 -12.45
N GLU A 278 -36.59 5.02 -13.08
CA GLU A 278 -37.38 3.94 -12.48
C GLU A 278 -36.68 3.40 -11.22
N ILE A 279 -35.37 3.16 -11.29
CA ILE A 279 -34.58 2.65 -10.16
C ILE A 279 -34.60 3.63 -8.98
N LEU A 280 -34.32 4.92 -9.22
CA LEU A 280 -34.30 5.93 -8.16
C LEU A 280 -35.68 6.14 -7.53
N LEU A 281 -36.75 6.12 -8.34
CA LEU A 281 -38.11 6.23 -7.83
C LEU A 281 -38.50 5.00 -7.00
N HIS A 282 -38.10 3.80 -7.42
CA HIS A 282 -38.38 2.56 -6.70
C HIS A 282 -37.81 2.59 -5.27
N ILE A 283 -36.60 3.11 -5.09
CA ILE A 283 -35.99 3.29 -3.76
C ILE A 283 -36.39 4.58 -3.05
N GLY A 284 -37.44 5.29 -3.52
CA GLY A 284 -37.98 6.48 -2.87
C GLY A 284 -37.11 7.74 -2.97
N LEU A 285 -36.31 7.89 -4.03
CA LEU A 285 -35.43 9.04 -4.24
C LEU A 285 -35.86 9.91 -5.44
N THR A 286 -35.49 11.19 -5.40
CA THR A 286 -35.71 12.12 -6.52
C THR A 286 -34.72 11.86 -7.66
N LYS A 287 -35.12 12.20 -8.90
CA LYS A 287 -34.38 11.96 -10.16
C LYS A 287 -33.12 12.83 -10.35
N ARG A 288 -32.36 13.08 -9.28
CA ARG A 288 -31.15 13.94 -9.30
C ARG A 288 -29.90 13.12 -9.60
N SER A 289 -29.00 13.66 -10.42
CA SER A 289 -27.76 12.98 -10.83
C SER A 289 -26.87 12.53 -9.67
N LYS A 290 -26.84 13.30 -8.56
CA LYS A 290 -26.10 12.93 -7.35
C LYS A 290 -26.56 11.60 -6.71
N HIS A 291 -27.81 11.19 -6.93
CA HIS A 291 -28.31 9.91 -6.41
C HIS A 291 -27.86 8.74 -7.28
N LYS A 292 -27.72 8.93 -8.59
CA LYS A 292 -27.10 7.93 -9.47
C LYS A 292 -25.66 7.64 -9.02
N ILE A 293 -24.87 8.70 -8.81
CA ILE A 293 -23.48 8.60 -8.33
C ILE A 293 -23.40 7.88 -6.98
N LYS A 294 -24.39 8.08 -6.10
CA LYS A 294 -24.39 7.49 -4.77
C LYS A 294 -24.91 6.04 -4.71
N TYR A 295 -25.87 5.66 -5.56
CA TYR A 295 -26.62 4.41 -5.40
C TYR A 295 -26.59 3.46 -6.61
N ILE A 296 -26.26 3.95 -7.81
CA ILE A 296 -26.24 3.14 -9.04
C ILE A 296 -24.80 2.95 -9.52
N ASP A 297 -23.99 4.02 -9.53
CA ASP A 297 -22.61 3.95 -10.01
C ASP A 297 -21.74 2.97 -9.22
N PRO A 298 -21.84 2.87 -7.87
CA PRO A 298 -21.09 1.86 -7.13
C PRO A 298 -21.44 0.41 -7.54
N LEU A 299 -22.70 0.15 -7.89
CA LEU A 299 -23.15 -1.18 -8.32
C LEU A 299 -22.64 -1.55 -9.73
N LEU A 300 -22.38 -0.53 -10.57
CA LEU A 300 -21.75 -0.68 -11.88
C LEU A 300 -20.25 -0.90 -11.74
N ASP A 301 -19.60 -0.12 -10.89
CA ASP A 301 -18.15 -0.18 -10.66
C ASP A 301 -17.74 -1.55 -10.09
N ILE A 302 -18.60 -2.14 -9.24
CA ILE A 302 -18.44 -3.49 -8.67
C ILE A 302 -19.08 -4.58 -9.57
N GLY A 303 -19.66 -4.21 -10.72
CA GLY A 303 -20.17 -5.18 -11.70
C GLY A 303 -21.37 -6.02 -11.26
N TRP A 304 -22.14 -5.58 -10.25
CA TRP A 304 -23.38 -6.24 -9.83
C TRP A 304 -24.57 -5.91 -10.73
N ILE A 305 -24.51 -4.78 -11.41
CA ILE A 305 -25.42 -4.41 -12.49
C ILE A 305 -24.61 -4.00 -13.73
N GLU A 306 -25.23 -4.05 -14.90
CA GLU A 306 -24.63 -3.70 -16.19
C GLU A 306 -25.45 -2.64 -16.92
N MET A 307 -24.81 -1.93 -17.85
CA MET A 307 -25.44 -0.93 -18.72
C MET A 307 -25.83 -1.54 -20.07
N LYS A 308 -27.00 -1.15 -20.59
CA LYS A 308 -27.45 -1.56 -21.93
C LYS A 308 -26.54 -1.00 -23.04
N TYR A 309 -26.01 0.21 -22.85
CA TYR A 309 -25.10 0.87 -23.78
C TYR A 309 -23.81 1.29 -23.05
N PRO A 310 -22.86 0.36 -22.83
CA PRO A 310 -21.65 0.64 -22.03
C PRO A 310 -20.72 1.66 -22.70
N ASP A 311 -20.59 1.63 -24.02
CA ASP A 311 -19.71 2.52 -24.79
C ASP A 311 -20.23 3.98 -24.86
N ASN A 312 -21.47 4.21 -24.45
CA ASN A 312 -22.09 5.53 -24.43
C ASN A 312 -22.93 5.73 -23.16
N THR A 313 -22.27 6.15 -22.08
CA THR A 313 -22.87 6.31 -20.76
C THR A 313 -23.97 7.38 -20.69
N THR A 314 -24.06 8.28 -21.69
CA THR A 314 -25.06 9.34 -21.78
C THR A 314 -26.19 9.05 -22.80
N HIS A 315 -26.26 7.81 -23.32
CA HIS A 315 -27.29 7.41 -24.29
C HIS A 315 -28.72 7.67 -23.75
N PRO A 316 -29.63 8.27 -24.55
CA PRO A 316 -30.97 8.66 -24.09
C PRO A 316 -31.82 7.47 -23.62
N GLU A 317 -31.58 6.28 -24.16
CA GLU A 317 -32.24 5.03 -23.75
C GLU A 317 -31.42 4.18 -22.78
N GLN A 318 -30.48 4.76 -22.03
CA GLN A 318 -29.67 3.99 -21.08
C GLN A 318 -30.56 3.22 -20.07
N ARG A 319 -30.22 1.95 -19.86
CA ARG A 319 -30.91 1.03 -18.93
C ARG A 319 -29.88 0.21 -18.17
N TYR A 320 -30.28 -0.27 -17.01
CA TYR A 320 -29.47 -1.07 -16.11
C TYR A 320 -30.17 -2.39 -15.82
N LYS A 321 -29.40 -3.46 -15.72
CA LYS A 321 -29.89 -4.81 -15.39
C LYS A 321 -28.91 -5.50 -14.48
N ILE A 322 -29.38 -6.39 -13.62
CA ILE A 322 -28.55 -7.22 -12.76
C ILE A 322 -27.69 -8.20 -13.58
N THR A 323 -26.43 -8.35 -13.18
CA THR A 323 -25.49 -9.34 -13.75
C THR A 323 -25.64 -10.69 -13.06
N GLU A 324 -24.97 -11.72 -13.57
CA GLU A 324 -24.92 -13.04 -12.90
C GLU A 324 -24.27 -12.94 -11.50
N SER A 325 -23.27 -12.08 -11.33
CA SER A 325 -22.66 -11.78 -10.03
C SER A 325 -23.67 -11.12 -9.08
N GLY A 326 -24.44 -10.14 -9.56
CA GLY A 326 -25.51 -9.52 -8.78
C GLY A 326 -26.63 -10.49 -8.40
N LYS A 327 -27.03 -11.41 -9.28
CA LYS A 327 -28.06 -12.43 -8.98
C LYS A 327 -27.62 -13.39 -7.89
N ARG A 328 -26.36 -13.84 -7.91
CA ARG A 328 -25.79 -14.70 -6.86
C ARG A 328 -25.83 -14.00 -5.50
N LEU A 329 -25.46 -12.71 -5.48
CA LEU A 329 -25.58 -11.90 -4.28
C LEU A 329 -27.04 -11.75 -3.83
N LEU A 330 -27.98 -11.51 -4.74
CA LEU A 330 -29.40 -11.40 -4.42
C LEU A 330 -29.98 -12.70 -3.81
N VAL A 331 -29.53 -13.86 -4.28
CA VAL A 331 -29.89 -15.18 -3.71
C VAL A 331 -29.30 -15.38 -2.33
N LEU A 332 -28.08 -14.90 -2.09
CA LEU A 332 -27.44 -14.92 -0.78
C LEU A 332 -28.16 -13.96 0.19
N ILE A 333 -28.67 -12.83 -0.31
CA ILE A 333 -29.37 -11.82 0.49
C ILE A 333 -30.78 -12.19 0.91
N ASN A 334 -31.50 -12.96 0.09
CA ASN A 334 -32.89 -13.31 0.35
C ASN A 334 -33.06 -14.71 0.99
N LYS A 335 -31.98 -15.31 1.50
CA LYS A 335 -31.96 -16.62 2.18
C LYS A 335 -31.83 -16.44 3.67
#